data_AF-A0A1V6NL18-F1
#
_entry.id   AF-A0A1V6NL18-F1
#
_cell.length_a   1.000
_cell.length_b   1.000
_cell.length_c   1.000
_cell.angle_alpha   90.00
_cell.angle_beta   90.00
_cell.angle_gamma   90.00
#
_symmetry.space_group_name_H-M   'P 1'
#
loop_
_entity.id
_entity.type
_entity.pdbx_description
1 polymer ?
#
loop_
_entity_poly.entity_id
_entity_poly.type
_entity_poly.pdbx_seq_one_letter_code
_entity_poly.pdbx_strand_id
1 'polypeptide(L)'
;MSFYNSYPGFFYRQFLVCPPKAPSGTSLQGKAGIVTGSNTGLGYEASAQLLNLGLTHLILAVRNLSKGEIARTSLLASLPKSTKPPVVEVWELDLADYGSITSFVNRLQKSGIYVDFALLNAPSG
;
A
#
# COMPACT_ATOMS: atom_id res chain seq x y z
N MET A 1 -17.57 9.47 -31.74
CA MET A 1 -17.54 9.55 -30.26
C MET A 1 -17.54 8.13 -29.72
N SER A 2 -16.47 7.69 -29.05
CA SER A 2 -16.38 6.31 -28.54
C SER A 2 -17.44 6.07 -27.46
N PHE A 3 -18.22 4.98 -27.55
CA PHE A 3 -19.23 4.57 -26.54
C PHE A 3 -18.66 4.64 -25.11
N TYR A 4 -17.37 4.37 -24.98
CA TYR A 4 -16.60 4.44 -23.73
C TYR A 4 -16.58 5.83 -23.04
N ASN A 5 -16.80 6.93 -23.78
CA ASN A 5 -16.80 8.29 -23.24
C ASN A 5 -18.22 8.82 -22.94
N SER A 6 -19.24 7.94 -22.92
CA SER A 6 -20.63 8.29 -22.62
C SER A 6 -21.02 7.87 -21.20
N TYR A 7 -22.06 8.49 -20.63
CA TYR A 7 -22.59 8.09 -19.31
C TYR A 7 -22.94 6.60 -19.23
N PRO A 8 -23.60 5.97 -20.23
CA PRO A 8 -23.79 4.53 -20.26
C PRO A 8 -22.47 3.73 -20.25
N GLY A 9 -21.46 4.21 -20.98
CA GLY A 9 -20.12 3.64 -20.99
C GLY A 9 -19.42 3.73 -19.62
N PHE A 10 -19.64 4.80 -18.86
CA PHE A 10 -19.13 4.94 -17.49
C PHE A 10 -19.72 3.87 -16.56
N PHE A 11 -21.04 3.68 -16.58
CA PHE A 11 -21.71 2.66 -15.76
C PHE A 11 -21.30 1.24 -16.16
N TYR A 12 -21.20 0.98 -17.47
CA TYR A 12 -20.70 -0.30 -17.98
C TYR A 12 -19.29 -0.61 -17.46
N ARG A 13 -18.38 0.38 -17.47
CA ARG A 13 -17.02 0.22 -16.93
C ARG A 13 -16.99 0.00 -15.42
N GLN A 14 -17.85 0.68 -14.67
CA GLN A 14 -17.84 0.52 -13.21
C GLN A 14 -18.43 -0.81 -12.73
N PHE A 15 -19.44 -1.33 -13.42
CA PHE A 15 -20.16 -2.50 -12.94
C PHE A 15 -19.82 -3.80 -13.67
N LEU A 16 -19.33 -3.73 -14.90
CA LEU A 16 -19.18 -4.91 -15.77
C LEU A 16 -17.75 -5.14 -16.26
N VAL A 17 -16.80 -4.26 -15.90
CA VAL A 17 -15.38 -4.42 -16.26
C VAL A 17 -14.54 -4.62 -14.99
N CYS A 18 -14.02 -5.84 -14.83
CA CYS A 18 -13.00 -6.10 -13.82
C CYS A 18 -11.63 -5.65 -14.34
N PRO A 19 -10.84 -4.87 -13.57
CA PRO A 19 -9.49 -4.55 -13.98
C PRO A 19 -8.67 -5.83 -14.19
N PRO A 20 -7.85 -5.90 -15.26
CA PRO A 20 -7.02 -7.07 -15.50
C PRO A 20 -6.07 -7.28 -14.32
N LYS A 21 -5.88 -8.54 -13.92
CA LYS A 21 -4.89 -8.90 -12.91
C LYS A 21 -3.50 -8.46 -13.37
N ALA A 22 -2.61 -8.21 -12.41
CA ALA A 22 -1.21 -7.94 -12.71
C ALA A 22 -0.63 -9.04 -13.64
N PRO A 23 0.27 -8.68 -14.58
CA PRO A 23 0.89 -9.65 -15.47
C PRO A 23 1.51 -10.80 -14.67
N SER A 24 1.37 -12.04 -15.16
CA SER A 24 1.74 -13.27 -14.45
C SER A 24 3.22 -13.38 -14.05
N GLY A 25 4.11 -12.59 -14.66
CA GLY A 25 5.53 -12.50 -14.30
C GLY A 25 5.87 -11.42 -13.27
N THR A 26 4.89 -10.68 -12.74
CA THR A 26 5.14 -9.57 -11.82
C THR A 26 5.48 -10.11 -10.43
N SER A 27 6.70 -9.85 -9.97
CA SER A 27 7.18 -10.19 -8.63
C SER A 27 7.79 -8.97 -7.94
N LEU A 28 7.50 -8.81 -6.67
CA LEU A 28 8.07 -7.78 -5.79
C LEU A 28 9.07 -8.36 -4.76
N GLN A 29 9.54 -9.59 -5.01
CA GLN A 29 10.56 -10.22 -4.18
C GLN A 29 11.84 -9.37 -4.15
N GLY A 30 12.42 -9.24 -2.95
CA GLY A 30 13.60 -8.41 -2.70
C GLY A 30 13.32 -6.91 -2.63
N LYS A 31 12.10 -6.45 -2.94
CA LYS A 31 11.76 -5.03 -2.95
C LYS A 31 11.19 -4.54 -1.63
N ALA A 32 11.35 -3.26 -1.38
CA ALA A 32 10.74 -2.53 -0.28
C ALA A 32 9.81 -1.41 -0.79
N GLY A 33 8.65 -1.26 -0.17
CA GLY A 33 7.67 -0.23 -0.53
C GLY A 33 7.10 0.50 0.67
N ILE A 34 6.75 1.77 0.48
CA ILE A 34 5.98 2.57 1.45
C ILE A 34 4.54 2.71 0.94
N VAL A 35 3.54 2.51 1.80
CA VAL A 35 2.15 2.83 1.48
C VAL A 35 1.58 3.77 2.54
N THR A 36 1.21 4.97 2.11
CA THR A 36 0.57 5.99 2.97
C THR A 36 -0.94 5.75 3.06
N GLY A 37 -1.56 6.09 4.20
CA GLY A 37 -3.00 5.93 4.37
C GLY A 37 -3.45 4.49 4.21
N SER A 38 -2.65 3.55 4.76
CA SER A 38 -2.75 2.11 4.53
C SER A 38 -3.47 1.34 5.64
N ASN A 39 -4.09 2.04 6.60
CA ASN A 39 -4.86 1.40 7.66
C ASN A 39 -6.26 0.93 7.22
N THR A 40 -6.82 1.50 6.15
CA THR A 40 -8.14 1.16 5.62
C THR A 40 -8.23 1.40 4.10
N GLY A 41 -9.33 0.95 3.50
CA GLY A 41 -9.70 1.29 2.12
C GLY A 41 -8.68 0.86 1.08
N LEU A 42 -8.44 1.71 0.08
CA LEU A 42 -7.56 1.41 -1.05
C LEU A 42 -6.11 1.20 -0.64
N GLY A 43 -5.60 1.95 0.35
CA GLY A 43 -4.23 1.77 0.82
C GLY A 43 -4.01 0.41 1.51
N TYR A 44 -5.02 -0.08 2.23
CA TYR A 44 -5.00 -1.42 2.83
C TYR A 44 -5.02 -2.51 1.76
N GLU A 45 -5.97 -2.43 0.82
CA GLU A 45 -6.09 -3.43 -0.25
C GLU A 45 -4.88 -3.42 -1.20
N ALA A 46 -4.32 -2.24 -1.49
CA ALA A 46 -3.07 -2.14 -2.23
C ALA A 46 -1.92 -2.83 -1.48
N SER A 47 -1.82 -2.61 -0.17
CA SER A 47 -0.83 -3.29 0.68
C SER A 47 -0.98 -4.81 0.62
N ALA A 48 -2.21 -5.33 0.70
CA ALA A 48 -2.50 -6.76 0.56
C ALA A 48 -2.08 -7.30 -0.82
N GLN A 49 -2.39 -6.57 -1.90
CA GLN A 49 -2.00 -6.96 -3.25
C GLN A 49 -0.47 -6.96 -3.43
N LEU A 50 0.24 -5.96 -2.90
CA LEU A 50 1.70 -5.90 -2.98
C LEU A 50 2.35 -7.08 -2.23
N LEU A 51 1.84 -7.42 -1.04
CA LEU A 51 2.31 -8.57 -0.29
C LEU A 51 2.01 -9.90 -1.00
N ASN A 52 0.85 -10.02 -1.65
CA ASN A 52 0.50 -11.17 -2.49
C ASN A 52 1.40 -11.31 -3.73
N LEU A 53 1.94 -10.20 -4.24
CA LEU A 53 2.96 -10.18 -5.31
C LEU A 53 4.37 -10.47 -4.78
N GLY A 54 4.53 -10.81 -3.49
CA GLY A 54 5.79 -11.21 -2.88
C GLY A 54 6.66 -10.06 -2.39
N LEU A 55 6.08 -8.87 -2.12
CA LEU A 55 6.82 -7.75 -1.55
C LEU A 55 7.52 -8.17 -0.26
N THR A 56 8.82 -7.90 -0.17
CA THR A 56 9.64 -8.40 0.95
C THR A 56 9.63 -7.49 2.15
N HIS A 57 9.57 -6.17 1.95
CA HIS A 57 9.47 -5.20 3.03
C HIS A 57 8.38 -4.17 2.71
N LEU A 58 7.39 -4.02 3.59
CA LEU A 58 6.34 -3.03 3.51
C LEU A 58 6.36 -2.11 4.72
N ILE A 59 6.39 -0.80 4.48
CA ILE A 59 6.18 0.22 5.51
C ILE A 59 4.75 0.77 5.37
N LEU A 60 3.92 0.50 6.36
CA LEU A 60 2.59 1.06 6.51
C LEU A 60 2.69 2.43 7.18
N ALA A 61 2.65 3.49 6.38
CA ALA A 61 2.70 4.86 6.86
C ALA A 61 1.27 5.35 7.20
N VAL A 62 0.99 5.53 8.48
CA VAL A 62 -0.36 5.81 9.00
C VAL A 62 -0.35 6.92 10.05
N ARG A 63 -1.47 7.66 10.16
CA ARG A 63 -1.64 8.68 11.22
C ARG A 63 -1.85 8.10 12.60
N ASN A 64 -2.44 6.91 12.70
CA ASN A 64 -2.74 6.26 13.98
C ASN A 64 -2.08 4.89 14.02
N LEU A 65 -1.03 4.76 14.84
CA LEU A 65 -0.25 3.55 14.99
C LEU A 65 -1.09 2.35 15.45
N SER A 66 -2.02 2.55 16.39
CA SER A 66 -2.87 1.46 16.89
C SER A 66 -3.73 0.86 15.76
N LYS A 67 -4.37 1.70 14.93
CA LYS A 67 -5.11 1.23 13.76
C LYS A 67 -4.19 0.56 12.72
N GLY A 68 -2.97 1.08 12.57
CA GLY A 68 -1.97 0.50 11.68
C GLY A 68 -1.52 -0.90 12.12
N GLU A 69 -1.32 -1.13 13.42
CA GLU A 69 -0.93 -2.45 13.95
C GLU A 69 -2.05 -3.49 13.81
N ILE A 70 -3.30 -3.07 13.96
CA ILE A 70 -4.47 -3.91 13.65
C ILE A 70 -4.43 -4.30 12.17
N ALA A 71 -4.27 -3.31 11.27
CA ALA A 71 -4.19 -3.55 9.83
C ALA A 71 -3.01 -4.48 9.47
N ARG A 72 -1.82 -4.27 10.05
CA ARG A 72 -0.65 -5.12 9.89
C ARG A 72 -0.94 -6.57 10.28
N THR A 73 -1.57 -6.77 11.44
CA THR A 73 -1.92 -8.10 11.95
C THR A 73 -2.90 -8.79 10.99
N SER A 74 -3.93 -8.09 10.53
CA SER A 74 -4.89 -8.59 9.56
C SER A 74 -4.25 -8.94 8.21
N LEU A 75 -3.34 -8.09 7.71
CA LEU A 75 -2.59 -8.35 6.48
C LEU A 75 -1.75 -9.62 6.61
N LEU A 76 -0.93 -9.73 7.66
CA LEU A 76 -0.09 -10.91 7.88
C LEU A 76 -0.92 -12.19 8.06
N ALA A 77 -2.08 -12.11 8.72
CA ALA A 77 -2.98 -13.26 8.87
C ALA A 77 -3.65 -13.68 7.56
N SER A 78 -3.86 -12.75 6.62
CA SER A 78 -4.46 -13.04 5.31
C SER A 78 -3.50 -13.67 4.30
N LEU A 79 -2.19 -13.58 4.56
CA LEU A 79 -1.17 -14.12 3.66
C LEU A 79 -1.07 -15.65 3.77
N PRO A 80 -0.83 -16.34 2.64
CA PRO A 80 -0.49 -17.75 2.68
C PRO A 80 0.80 -17.96 3.49
N LYS A 81 0.89 -19.10 4.20
CA LYS A 81 2.10 -19.47 4.95
C LYS A 81 3.28 -19.64 3.98
N SER A 82 4.12 -18.62 3.89
CA SER A 82 5.36 -18.62 3.10
C SER A 82 6.53 -19.11 3.94
N THR A 83 7.50 -19.75 3.31
CA THR A 83 8.78 -20.14 3.93
C THR A 83 9.55 -18.93 4.47
N LYS A 84 9.34 -17.74 3.89
CA LYS A 84 9.89 -16.48 4.38
C LYS A 84 8.77 -15.44 4.48
N PRO A 85 8.30 -15.09 5.69
CA PRO A 85 7.29 -14.07 5.85
C PRO A 85 7.86 -12.70 5.46
N PRO A 86 7.06 -11.81 4.86
CA PRO A 86 7.48 -10.45 4.57
C PRO A 86 7.66 -9.65 5.87
N VAL A 87 8.54 -8.64 5.82
CA VAL A 87 8.67 -7.66 6.89
C VAL A 87 7.62 -6.59 6.66
N VAL A 88 6.70 -6.42 7.61
CA VAL A 88 5.71 -5.35 7.59
C VAL A 88 5.94 -4.49 8.82
N GLU A 89 6.16 -3.20 8.66
CA GLU A 89 6.37 -2.24 9.75
C GLU A 89 5.29 -1.15 9.72
N VAL A 90 4.87 -0.66 10.90
CA VAL A 90 3.92 0.45 11.01
C VAL A 90 4.65 1.69 11.47
N TRP A 91 4.63 2.72 10.64
CA TRP A 91 5.32 3.98 10.89
C TRP A 91 4.31 5.10 10.96
N GLU A 92 4.49 6.00 11.92
CA GLU A 92 3.66 7.18 12.03
C GLU A 92 4.01 8.16 10.91
N LEU A 93 2.99 8.60 10.19
CA LEU A 93 3.10 9.67 9.19
C LEU A 93 1.78 10.43 9.13
N ASP A 94 1.83 11.69 9.55
CA ASP A 94 0.79 12.66 9.28
C ASP A 94 1.26 13.66 8.23
N LEU A 95 0.61 13.66 7.07
CA LEU A 95 0.94 14.55 5.96
C LEU A 95 0.47 16.00 6.21
N ALA A 96 -0.41 16.21 7.20
CA ALA A 96 -0.82 17.55 7.63
C ALA A 96 0.18 18.19 8.61
N ASP A 97 1.09 17.40 9.19
CA ASP A 97 2.11 17.88 10.14
C ASP A 97 3.53 17.76 9.55
N TYR A 98 4.16 18.91 9.33
CA TYR A 98 5.53 18.97 8.83
C TYR A 98 6.56 18.34 9.80
N GLY A 99 6.30 18.40 11.11
CA GLY A 99 7.13 17.76 12.13
C GLY A 99 7.11 16.23 11.99
N SER A 100 5.92 15.66 11.80
CA SER A 100 5.73 14.24 11.49
C SER A 100 6.46 13.83 10.21
N ILE A 101 6.31 14.58 9.11
CA ILE A 101 7.01 14.31 7.84
C ILE A 101 8.53 14.29 8.04
N THR A 102 9.08 15.31 8.70
CA THR A 102 10.52 15.42 8.93
C THR A 102 11.04 14.25 9.77
N SER A 103 10.29 13.88 10.82
CA SER A 103 10.62 12.75 11.69
C SER A 103 10.59 11.42 10.94
N PHE A 104 9.59 11.22 10.08
CA PHE A 104 9.47 10.03 9.22
C PHE A 104 10.66 9.92 8.26
N VAL A 105 11.03 11.00 7.57
CA VAL A 105 12.16 11.02 6.64
C VAL A 105 13.47 10.76 7.38
N ASN A 106 13.69 11.38 8.53
CA ASN A 106 14.88 11.15 9.35
C ASN A 106 14.98 9.69 9.82
N ARG A 107 13.85 9.08 10.20
CA ARG A 107 13.78 7.66 10.56
C ARG A 107 14.12 6.78 9.35
N LEU A 108 13.60 7.10 8.16
CA LEU A 108 13.86 6.36 6.93
C LEU A 108 15.34 6.42 6.53
N GLN A 109 15.98 7.58 6.66
CA GLN A 109 17.41 7.72 6.38
C GLN A 109 18.27 6.89 7.35
N LYS A 110 17.88 6.83 8.63
CA LYS A 110 18.60 6.09 9.66
C LYS A 110 18.36 4.58 9.60
N SER A 111 17.24 4.12 9.06
CA SER A 111 16.92 2.69 9.00
C SER A 111 17.79 1.92 8.00
N GLY A 112 18.41 2.61 7.04
CA GLY A 112 19.18 1.99 5.96
C GLY A 112 18.31 1.18 4.99
N ILE A 113 16.98 1.36 5.03
CA ILE A 113 16.06 0.69 4.11
C ILE A 113 16.09 1.41 2.77
N TYR A 114 16.49 0.70 1.72
CA TYR A 114 16.35 1.18 0.35
C TYR A 114 14.91 0.97 -0.12
N VAL A 115 14.19 2.05 -0.41
CA VAL A 115 12.78 1.99 -0.84
C VAL A 115 12.71 2.04 -2.36
N ASP A 116 12.11 1.02 -2.97
CA ASP A 116 11.94 0.93 -4.43
C ASP A 116 10.80 1.81 -4.94
N PHE A 117 9.72 1.93 -4.15
CA PHE A 117 8.54 2.71 -4.54
C PHE A 117 7.75 3.20 -3.32
N ALA A 118 6.96 4.26 -3.53
CA ALA A 118 6.01 4.76 -2.56
C ALA A 118 4.62 4.93 -3.20
N LEU A 119 3.58 4.47 -2.51
CA LEU A 119 2.19 4.63 -2.89
C LEU A 119 1.55 5.71 -2.00
N LEU A 120 1.27 6.85 -2.63
CA LEU A 120 0.74 8.05 -1.97
C LEU A 120 -0.80 8.07 -2.04
N ASN A 121 -1.45 7.28 -1.18
CA ASN A 121 -2.91 7.16 -1.14
C ASN A 121 -3.56 8.09 -0.09
N ALA A 122 -2.82 8.53 0.93
CA ALA A 122 -3.39 9.41 1.95
C ALA A 122 -3.84 10.76 1.33
N PRO A 123 -5.08 11.21 1.56
CA PRO A 123 -5.52 12.52 1.11
C PRO A 123 -4.83 13.62 1.94
N SER A 124 -4.50 14.73 1.28
CA SER A 124 -4.13 15.99 1.95
C SER A 124 -5.41 16.60 2.53
N GLY A 125 -5.71 16.28 3.78
CA GLY A 125 -6.80 16.88 4.55
C GLY A 125 -6.31 18.05 5.36
#